data_AF-A0A0L0EVI6-F1
#
_entry.id   AF-A0A0L0EVI6-F1
#
_cell.length_a   1.000
_cell.length_b   1.000
_cell.length_c   1.000
_cell.angle_alpha   90.00
_cell.angle_beta   90.00
_cell.angle_gamma   90.00
#
_symmetry.space_group_name_H-M   'P 1'
#
loop_
_entity.id
_entity.type
_entity.pdbx_description
1 polymer ?
#
loop_
_entity_poly.entity_id
_entity_poly.type
_entity_poly.pdbx_seq_one_letter_code
_entity_poly.pdbx_strand_id
1 'polypeptide(L)'
;MAYELMIWKDEGITLEDWLEAVDKCELTKPDTAGIELRNPSNGEKVSIQGAHGDVAVKFTEKGFLGLLNKTSWHTSFFFRHSYGAFVYTDSLELPENPVRIAAVKLAKLLDAKIIGEEDEEYHW
;
A
#
# COMPACT_ATOMS: atom_id res chain seq x y z
N MET A 1 14.13 1.91 12.94
CA MET A 1 14.41 2.42 11.58
C MET A 1 13.35 1.78 10.70
N ALA A 2 12.55 2.55 9.99
CA ALA A 2 11.56 2.01 9.07
C ALA A 2 12.25 1.84 7.73
N TYR A 3 12.41 0.60 7.27
CA TYR A 3 12.96 0.30 5.96
C TYR A 3 11.80 0.12 4.96
N GLU A 4 12.05 0.45 3.70
CA GLU A 4 11.06 0.45 2.63
C GLU A 4 11.24 -0.80 1.76
N LEU A 5 10.13 -1.42 1.39
CA LEU A 5 10.07 -2.48 0.38
C LEU A 5 9.47 -1.92 -0.91
N MET A 6 9.87 -2.49 -2.03
CA MET A 6 9.45 -2.06 -3.36
C MET A 6 8.87 -3.24 -4.15
N ILE A 7 7.73 -3.00 -4.81
CA ILE A 7 7.23 -3.84 -5.89
C ILE A 7 7.86 -3.32 -7.17
N TRP A 8 8.77 -4.10 -7.76
CA TRP A 8 9.72 -3.62 -8.77
C TRP A 8 9.87 -4.56 -9.96
N LYS A 9 10.15 -3.96 -11.13
CA LYS A 9 10.47 -4.63 -12.40
C LYS A 9 11.66 -3.95 -13.07
N ASP A 10 12.46 -4.71 -13.82
CA ASP A 10 13.63 -4.20 -14.56
C ASP A 10 13.26 -3.05 -15.49
N GLU A 11 12.16 -3.18 -16.23
CA GLU A 11 11.66 -2.17 -17.16
C GLU A 11 10.89 -1.02 -16.49
N GLY A 12 10.66 -1.12 -15.17
CA GLY A 12 9.79 -0.23 -14.41
C GLY A 12 8.31 -0.55 -14.59
N ILE A 13 7.49 -0.06 -13.67
CA ILE A 13 6.04 -0.17 -13.69
C ILE A 13 5.47 1.19 -14.10
N THR A 14 4.61 1.25 -15.11
CA THR A 14 3.92 2.48 -15.47
C THR A 14 2.79 2.78 -14.48
N LEU A 15 2.39 4.05 -14.36
CA LEU A 15 1.26 4.41 -13.50
C LEU A 15 -0.06 3.73 -13.96
N GLU A 16 -0.22 3.52 -15.27
CA GLU A 16 -1.40 2.85 -15.82
C GLU A 16 -1.44 1.38 -15.42
N ASP A 17 -0.34 0.65 -15.63
CA ASP A 17 -0.24 -0.76 -15.22
C ASP A 17 -0.41 -0.92 -13.71
N TRP A 18 0.18 0.00 -12.93
CA TRP A 18 0.03 0.05 -11.48
C TRP A 18 -1.44 0.18 -11.07
N LEU A 19 -2.16 1.15 -11.64
CA LEU A 19 -3.56 1.39 -11.32
C LEU A 19 -4.47 0.24 -11.80
N GLU A 20 -4.17 -0.37 -12.95
CA GLU A 20 -4.87 -1.56 -13.42
C GLU A 20 -4.69 -2.76 -12.48
N ALA A 21 -3.48 -2.98 -11.97
CA ALA A 21 -3.21 -4.02 -10.98
C ALA A 21 -3.94 -3.74 -9.65
N VAL A 22 -3.97 -2.47 -9.22
CA VAL A 22 -4.72 -2.04 -8.02
C VAL A 22 -6.22 -2.29 -8.17
N ASP A 23 -6.80 -2.02 -9.33
CA ASP A 23 -8.23 -2.26 -9.60
C ASP A 23 -8.58 -3.77 -9.60
N LYS A 24 -7.66 -4.61 -10.09
CA LYS A 24 -7.80 -6.08 -10.08
C LYS A 24 -7.56 -6.73 -8.72
N CYS A 25 -7.03 -6.00 -7.74
CA CYS A 25 -6.72 -6.52 -6.42
C CYS A 25 -7.82 -6.10 -5.42
N GLU A 26 -8.71 -7.03 -5.02
CA GLU A 26 -9.85 -6.70 -4.14
C GLU A 26 -9.49 -6.22 -2.72
N LEU A 27 -8.21 -6.33 -2.35
CA LEU A 27 -7.67 -5.82 -1.09
C LEU A 27 -7.21 -4.37 -1.19
N THR A 28 -7.18 -3.79 -2.39
CA THR A 28 -6.66 -2.46 -2.63
C THR A 28 -7.67 -1.54 -3.28
N LYS A 29 -7.44 -0.24 -3.15
CA LYS A 29 -8.10 0.79 -3.95
C LYS A 29 -7.18 2.01 -4.09
N PRO A 30 -7.32 2.81 -5.15
CA PRO A 30 -6.63 4.10 -5.23
C PRO A 30 -7.00 4.97 -4.03
N ASP A 31 -6.00 5.61 -3.45
CA ASP A 31 -6.15 6.53 -2.32
C ASP A 31 -5.72 7.94 -2.71
N THR A 32 -6.60 8.60 -3.45
CA THR A 32 -6.40 9.99 -3.89
C THR A 32 -6.88 10.99 -2.83
N ALA A 33 -7.35 10.52 -1.68
CA ALA A 33 -7.86 11.39 -0.63
C ALA A 33 -6.68 12.10 0.02
N GLY A 34 -6.55 13.39 -0.25
CA GLY A 34 -5.56 14.21 0.42
C GLY A 34 -5.78 14.25 1.93
N ILE A 35 -4.70 14.45 2.69
CA ILE A 35 -4.80 14.72 4.12
C ILE A 35 -5.04 16.21 4.33
N GLU A 36 -6.11 16.55 5.04
CA GLU A 36 -6.30 17.88 5.59
C GLU A 36 -5.66 17.95 6.99
N LEU A 37 -4.55 18.64 7.09
CA LEU A 37 -3.92 18.98 8.36
C LEU A 37 -4.41 20.36 8.78
N ARG A 38 -4.77 20.50 10.05
CA ARG A 38 -5.07 21.81 10.63
C ARG A 38 -3.90 22.23 11.51
N ASN A 39 -3.30 23.37 11.20
CA ASN A 39 -2.28 23.95 12.05
C ASN A 39 -2.93 24.35 13.40
N PRO A 40 -2.47 23.77 14.53
CA PRO A 40 -3.08 24.03 15.84
C PRO A 40 -2.82 25.46 16.35
N SER A 41 -1.81 26.15 15.83
CA SER A 41 -1.43 27.50 16.30
C SER A 41 -2.24 28.63 15.66
N ASN A 42 -2.66 28.49 14.40
CA ASN A 42 -3.39 29.53 13.65
C ASN A 42 -4.70 29.04 13.01
N GLY A 43 -5.01 27.73 13.10
CA GLY A 43 -6.21 27.13 12.54
C GLY A 43 -6.23 26.98 11.01
N GLU A 44 -5.12 27.30 10.35
CA GLU A 44 -4.95 27.18 8.91
C GLU A 44 -5.05 25.72 8.45
N LYS A 45 -5.72 25.50 7.33
CA LYS A 45 -5.84 24.18 6.72
C LYS A 45 -4.75 24.00 5.66
N VAL A 46 -3.92 22.99 5.84
CA VAL A 46 -2.98 22.51 4.83
C VAL A 46 -3.57 21.23 4.24
N SER A 47 -3.94 21.28 2.96
CA SER A 47 -4.34 20.07 2.23
C SER A 47 -3.12 19.54 1.49
N ILE A 48 -2.70 18.32 1.81
CA ILE A 48 -1.69 17.59 1.05
C ILE A 48 -2.47 16.60 0.20
N GLN A 49 -2.53 16.80 -1.12
CA GLN A 49 -3.19 15.86 -2.02
C GLN A 49 -2.46 14.51 -1.97
N GLY A 50 -3.21 13.41 -1.90
CA GLY A 50 -2.67 12.06 -2.11
C GLY A 50 -2.13 11.96 -3.53
N ALA A 51 -1.00 11.28 -3.73
CA ALA A 51 -0.44 11.15 -5.06
C ALA A 51 -1.34 10.22 -5.90
N HIS A 52 -1.42 10.45 -7.21
CA HIS A 52 -2.33 9.74 -8.12
C HIS A 52 -2.11 8.20 -8.17
N GLY A 53 -1.02 7.69 -7.59
CA GLY A 53 -0.74 6.26 -7.49
C GLY A 53 -0.66 5.73 -6.06
N ASP A 54 -1.01 6.52 -5.04
CA ASP A 54 -1.08 6.01 -3.68
C ASP A 54 -2.27 5.04 -3.53
N VAL A 55 -2.11 4.02 -2.69
CA VAL A 55 -3.05 2.89 -2.60
C VAL A 55 -3.35 2.57 -1.14
N ALA A 56 -4.65 2.44 -0.84
CA ALA A 56 -5.11 1.97 0.45
C ALA A 56 -5.37 0.46 0.44
N VAL A 57 -4.99 -0.20 1.53
CA VAL A 57 -5.25 -1.63 1.76
C VAL A 57 -6.44 -1.80 2.69
N LYS A 58 -7.24 -2.82 2.42
CA LYS A 58 -8.41 -3.21 3.19
C LYS A 58 -8.02 -4.03 4.42
N PHE A 59 -8.32 -3.51 5.60
CA PHE A 59 -8.19 -4.23 6.87
C PHE A 59 -9.58 -4.66 7.35
N THR A 60 -9.71 -5.94 7.71
CA THR A 60 -10.97 -6.48 8.25
C THR A 60 -10.72 -7.02 9.66
N GLU A 61 -11.25 -6.31 10.65
CA GLU A 61 -11.22 -6.75 12.04
C GLU A 61 -12.45 -7.61 12.33
N LYS A 62 -12.23 -8.81 12.86
CA LYS A 62 -13.31 -9.67 13.33
C LYS A 62 -13.85 -9.11 14.64
N GLY A 63 -15.15 -8.79 14.66
CA GLY A 63 -15.86 -8.43 15.88
C GLY A 63 -15.96 -9.59 16.87
N PHE A 64 -16.31 -9.28 18.12
CA PHE A 64 -16.58 -10.27 19.15
C PHE A 64 -17.70 -11.21 18.68
N LEU A 65 -17.46 -12.54 18.70
CA LEU A 65 -18.39 -13.59 18.21
C LEU A 65 -18.70 -13.57 16.69
N GLY A 66 -17.88 -12.93 15.86
CA GLY A 66 -18.07 -12.95 14.38
C GLY A 66 -19.29 -12.17 13.88
N LEU A 67 -19.99 -11.48 14.79
CA LEU A 67 -21.03 -10.52 14.49
C LEU A 67 -20.38 -9.14 14.44
N LEU A 68 -20.49 -8.45 13.30
CA LEU A 68 -19.92 -7.12 13.01
C LEU A 68 -18.42 -7.13 12.66
N ASN A 69 -18.09 -7.58 11.45
CA ASN A 69 -16.78 -7.30 10.86
C ASN A 69 -16.66 -5.79 10.60
N LYS A 70 -15.59 -5.16 11.10
CA LYS A 70 -15.28 -3.77 10.81
C LYS A 70 -14.26 -3.72 9.69
N THR A 71 -14.60 -3.04 8.60
CA THR A 71 -13.66 -2.77 7.51
C THR A 71 -13.09 -1.37 7.65
N SER A 72 -11.78 -1.25 7.51
CA SER A 72 -11.07 0.02 7.39
C SER A 72 -10.12 -0.02 6.19
N TRP A 73 -9.76 1.16 5.69
CA TRP A 73 -8.84 1.32 4.56
C TRP A 73 -7.70 2.22 5.03
N HIS A 74 -6.46 1.79 4.81
CA HIS A 74 -5.27 2.52 5.23
C HIS A 74 -4.31 2.64 4.06
N THR A 75 -3.87 3.85 3.74
CA THR A 75 -2.81 4.09 2.74
C THR A 75 -1.59 3.25 3.14
N SER A 76 -1.16 2.35 2.26
CA SER A 76 -0.07 1.41 2.58
C SER A 76 0.95 1.29 1.46
N PHE A 77 0.56 1.56 0.21
CA PHE A 77 1.50 1.65 -0.90
C PHE A 77 1.54 3.07 -1.47
N PHE A 78 2.73 3.44 -1.90
CA PHE A 78 3.04 4.74 -2.48
C PHE A 78 3.71 4.51 -3.83
N PHE A 79 3.08 4.98 -4.91
CA PHE A 79 3.72 4.90 -6.22
C PHE A 79 4.79 5.98 -6.35
N ARG A 80 6.01 5.57 -6.74
CA ARG A 80 7.18 6.45 -6.83
C ARG A 80 7.97 6.11 -8.09
N HIS A 81 8.15 7.09 -8.97
CA HIS A 81 8.95 7.07 -10.21
C HIS A 81 8.66 5.95 -11.23
N SER A 82 8.66 4.66 -10.84
CA SER A 82 8.22 3.50 -11.63
C SER A 82 8.03 2.24 -10.75
N TYR A 83 7.75 2.38 -9.46
CA TYR A 83 7.58 1.23 -8.54
C TYR A 83 6.59 1.56 -7.42
N GLY A 84 6.04 0.51 -6.80
CA GLY A 84 5.18 0.62 -5.62
C GLY A 84 5.99 0.45 -4.34
N ALA A 85 6.08 1.47 -3.51
CA ALA A 85 6.77 1.44 -2.23
C ALA A 85 5.82 1.13 -1.07
N PHE A 86 6.28 0.40 -0.05
CA PHE A 86 5.55 0.20 1.20
C PHE A 86 6.50 0.00 2.38
N VAL A 87 6.04 0.35 3.58
CA VAL A 87 6.88 0.30 4.78
C VAL A 87 6.94 -1.12 5.30
N TYR A 88 8.16 -1.62 5.58
CA TYR A 88 8.30 -2.85 6.33
C TYR A 88 7.88 -2.66 7.78
N THR A 89 7.11 -3.62 8.28
CA THR A 89 6.82 -3.76 9.70
C THR A 89 6.95 -5.24 10.07
N ASP A 90 7.31 -5.55 11.32
CA ASP A 90 7.40 -6.94 11.80
C ASP A 90 6.10 -7.74 11.57
N SER A 91 4.97 -7.03 11.48
CA SER A 91 3.68 -7.63 11.19
C SER A 91 3.58 -8.23 9.78
N LEU A 92 4.45 -7.86 8.83
CA LEU A 92 4.50 -8.43 7.48
C LEU A 92 5.00 -9.88 7.49
N GLU A 93 5.73 -10.30 8.51
CA GLU A 93 6.14 -11.71 8.66
C GLU A 93 4.94 -12.65 8.83
N LEU A 94 3.79 -12.11 9.28
CA LEU A 94 2.54 -12.84 9.40
C LEU A 94 1.89 -13.01 8.02
N PRO A 95 1.67 -14.26 7.53
CA PRO A 95 1.05 -14.50 6.22
C PRO A 95 -0.36 -13.92 6.08
N GLU A 96 -1.07 -13.73 7.19
CA GLU A 96 -2.41 -13.12 7.25
C GLU A 96 -2.40 -11.59 7.16
N ASN A 97 -1.22 -10.95 7.13
CA ASN A 97 -1.13 -9.51 7.06
C ASN A 97 -1.73 -8.98 5.75
N PRO A 98 -2.75 -8.10 5.79
CA PRO A 98 -3.39 -7.59 4.59
C PRO A 98 -2.44 -6.89 3.61
N VAL A 99 -1.43 -6.17 4.11
CA VAL A 99 -0.44 -5.47 3.28
C VAL A 99 0.46 -6.47 2.57
N ARG A 100 0.94 -7.52 3.26
CA ARG A 100 1.71 -8.61 2.62
C ARG A 100 0.88 -9.29 1.53
N ILE A 101 -0.35 -9.67 1.83
CA ILE A 101 -1.23 -10.34 0.85
C ILE A 101 -1.45 -9.44 -0.37
N ALA A 102 -1.72 -8.15 -0.15
CA ALA A 102 -1.85 -7.18 -1.22
C ALA A 102 -0.55 -7.02 -2.02
N ALA A 103 0.61 -6.94 -1.37
CA ALA A 103 1.91 -6.82 -2.03
C ALA A 103 2.20 -8.01 -2.94
N VAL A 104 2.00 -9.24 -2.45
CA VAL A 104 2.18 -10.48 -3.23
C VAL A 104 1.22 -10.51 -4.43
N LYS A 105 -0.03 -10.10 -4.23
CA LYS A 105 -1.04 -10.10 -5.30
C LYS A 105 -0.73 -9.05 -6.36
N LEU A 106 -0.36 -7.83 -5.97
CA LEU A 106 0.06 -6.77 -6.87
C LEU A 106 1.32 -7.16 -7.64
N ALA A 107 2.33 -7.70 -6.95
CA ALA A 107 3.56 -8.19 -7.59
C ALA A 107 3.25 -9.25 -8.65
N LYS A 108 2.39 -10.23 -8.35
CA LYS A 108 1.94 -11.23 -9.33
C LYS A 108 1.16 -10.64 -10.51
N LEU A 109 0.26 -9.69 -10.26
CA LEU A 109 -0.51 -9.02 -11.33
C LEU A 109 0.38 -8.22 -12.27
N LEU A 110 1.49 -7.69 -11.76
CA LEU A 110 2.45 -6.88 -12.51
C LEU A 110 3.60 -7.71 -13.11
N ASP A 111 3.71 -9.00 -12.79
CA ASP A 111 4.89 -9.83 -13.07
C ASP A 111 6.18 -9.25 -12.46
N ALA A 112 6.06 -8.71 -11.26
CA ALA A 112 7.08 -7.97 -10.53
C ALA A 112 7.64 -8.75 -9.33
N LYS A 113 8.77 -8.27 -8.82
CA LYS A 113 9.41 -8.77 -7.59
C LYS A 113 9.11 -7.86 -6.41
N ILE A 114 9.21 -8.41 -5.19
CA ILE A 114 9.24 -7.61 -3.97
C ILE A 114 10.68 -7.56 -3.51
N ILE A 115 11.27 -6.37 -3.45
CA ILE A 115 12.67 -6.14 -3.11
C ILE A 115 12.79 -5.21 -1.89
N GLY A 116 13.73 -5.49 -1.00
CA GLY A 116 14.08 -4.64 0.14
C GLY A 116 15.35 -3.83 -0.11
N GLU A 117 15.97 -3.39 0.98
CA GLU A 117 17.29 -2.76 0.93
C GLU A 117 18.34 -3.78 0.47
N GLU A 118 19.42 -3.31 -0.17
CA GLU A 118 20.52 -4.16 -0.68
C GLU A 118 20.08 -5.27 -1.66
N ASP A 119 19.01 -5.04 -2.42
CA ASP A 119 18.45 -5.98 -3.40
C ASP A 119 17.97 -7.32 -2.79
N GLU A 120 17.59 -7.32 -1.51
CA GLU A 120 16.99 -8.49 -0.85
C GLU A 120 15.63 -8.84 -1.48
N GLU A 121 15.51 -10.01 -2.11
CA GLU A 121 14.26 -10.48 -2.70
C GLU A 121 13.36 -11.21 -1.67
N TYR A 122 12.09 -10.82 -1.59
CA TYR A 122 11.08 -11.41 -0.72
C TYR A 122 10.16 -12.36 -1.50
N HIS A 123 10.23 -13.66 -1.19
CA HIS A 123 9.45 -14.72 -1.84
C HIS A 123 8.26 -15.19 -0.98
N TRP A 124 7.26 -14.33 -0.80
CA TRP A 124 6.06 -14.59 0.00
C TRP A 124 4.91 -15.25 -0.74
#